data_AF-A0A2D5CW47-F1
#
_entry.id   AF-A0A2D5CW47-F1
#
_cell.length_a   1.000
_cell.length_b   1.000
_cell.length_c   1.000
_cell.angle_alpha   90.00
_cell.angle_beta   90.00
_cell.angle_gamma   90.00
#
_symmetry.space_group_name_H-M   'P 1'
#
loop_
_entity.id
_entity.type
_entity.pdbx_description
1 polymer ?
#
loop_
_entity_poly.entity_id
_entity_poly.type
_entity_poly.pdbx_seq_one_letter_code
_entity_poly.pdbx_strand_id
1 'polypeptide(L)'
;MARYRGPRLRLSRREGTDLMLTSGTRAIESKCKFENKPGNAMSRGRLSDYGTQLREKQKVKRMYGLLEKQFRNYYLKAAKSKGNTGENLLNLLETRLDNVVYRMGFGVTRAEARQMVSHKSINVNGKVVNVPSYNVKPEDEVSVTDKSKEHLRIKAAVELAKSKDKASWLR
;
A
#
# COMPACT_ATOMS: atom_id res chain seq x y z
N MET A 1 3.73 -4.43 16.11
CA MET A 1 3.98 -3.93 14.73
C MET A 1 3.69 -2.43 14.63
N ALA A 2 4.70 -1.64 14.26
CA ALA A 2 4.57 -0.19 14.09
C ALA A 2 3.88 0.14 12.76
N ARG A 3 2.70 0.76 12.83
CA ARG A 3 1.89 1.21 11.66
C ARG A 3 0.88 2.27 12.07
N TYR A 4 0.37 3.04 11.11
CA TYR A 4 -0.77 3.91 11.34
C TYR A 4 -2.05 3.08 11.60
N ARG A 5 -2.71 3.31 12.73
CA ARG A 5 -3.97 2.64 13.12
C ARG A 5 -5.16 3.60 13.23
N GLY A 6 -4.96 4.89 12.96
CA GLY A 6 -6.01 5.89 13.07
C GLY A 6 -6.99 5.88 11.89
N PRO A 7 -7.91 6.87 11.84
CA PRO A 7 -8.91 6.99 10.78
C PRO A 7 -8.28 7.10 9.38
N ARG A 8 -8.53 6.11 8.51
CA ARG A 8 -7.89 6.00 7.19
C ARG A 8 -8.39 7.04 6.19
N LEU A 9 -9.70 7.29 6.13
CA LEU A 9 -10.28 8.27 5.19
C LEU A 9 -9.86 9.71 5.49
N ARG A 10 -9.41 9.98 6.73
CA ARG A 10 -8.75 11.26 7.07
C ARG A 10 -7.50 11.49 6.24
N LEU A 11 -6.77 10.43 5.87
CA LEU A 11 -5.58 10.52 5.05
C LEU A 11 -5.94 10.85 3.59
N SER A 12 -6.91 10.14 3.01
CA SER A 12 -7.38 10.40 1.64
C SER A 12 -7.93 11.82 1.49
N ARG A 13 -8.80 12.25 2.42
CA ARG A 13 -9.34 13.63 2.46
C ARG A 13 -8.26 14.70 2.61
N ARG A 14 -7.17 14.41 3.32
CA ARG A 14 -6.06 15.37 3.48
C ARG A 14 -5.27 15.54 2.19
N GLU A 15 -5.10 14.47 1.42
CA GLU A 15 -4.34 14.48 0.17
C GLU A 15 -5.22 14.75 -1.07
N GLY A 16 -6.55 14.82 -0.91
CA GLY A 16 -7.49 15.14 -1.99
C GLY A 16 -7.58 14.06 -3.07
N THR A 17 -7.18 12.82 -2.76
CA THR A 17 -7.15 11.70 -3.71
C THR A 17 -7.45 10.40 -2.97
N ASP A 18 -8.06 9.42 -3.65
CA ASP A 18 -8.29 8.11 -3.05
C ASP A 18 -6.98 7.32 -2.96
N LEU A 19 -6.49 7.18 -1.73
CA LEU A 19 -5.29 6.41 -1.41
C LEU A 19 -5.51 4.89 -1.38
N MET A 20 -6.70 4.40 -1.77
CA MET A 20 -7.07 2.98 -1.81
C MET A 20 -6.88 2.27 -0.46
N LEU A 21 -7.15 2.98 0.63
CA LEU A 21 -6.99 2.50 2.01
C LEU A 21 -8.22 1.72 2.54
N THR A 22 -9.28 1.68 1.74
CA THR A 22 -10.53 0.95 2.01
C THR A 22 -10.81 -0.05 0.88
N SER A 23 -11.73 -0.97 1.10
CA SER A 23 -11.99 -2.12 0.24
C SER A 23 -12.42 -1.81 -1.20
N GLY A 24 -12.79 -0.55 -1.51
CA GLY A 24 -13.33 -0.17 -2.82
C GLY A 24 -14.76 -0.67 -3.10
N THR A 25 -15.38 -1.43 -2.20
CA THR A 25 -16.76 -1.96 -2.37
C THR A 25 -17.86 -0.91 -2.46
N ARG A 26 -17.57 0.31 -2.01
CA ARG A 26 -18.42 1.50 -2.15
C ARG A 26 -17.53 2.68 -2.51
N ALA A 27 -18.07 3.62 -3.27
CA ALA A 27 -17.40 4.87 -3.61
C ALA A 27 -16.90 5.59 -2.36
N ILE A 28 -15.75 6.27 -2.45
CA ILE A 28 -15.16 6.98 -1.32
C ILE A 28 -16.04 8.15 -0.83
N GLU A 29 -16.74 8.80 -1.76
CA GLU A 29 -17.68 9.89 -1.53
C GLU A 29 -18.85 9.46 -0.64
N SER A 30 -19.33 8.23 -0.81
CA SER A 30 -20.40 7.68 0.04
C SER A 30 -19.94 7.37 1.46
N LYS A 31 -18.62 7.30 1.71
CA LYS A 31 -18.03 6.93 3.01
C LYS A 31 -17.59 8.13 3.82
N CYS A 32 -17.28 9.25 3.16
CA CYS A 32 -16.80 10.45 3.82
C CYS A 32 -17.01 11.70 2.97
N LYS A 33 -17.02 12.87 3.62
CA LYS A 33 -16.99 14.18 2.94
C LYS A 33 -15.63 14.37 2.26
N PHE A 34 -15.46 13.81 1.06
CA PHE A 34 -14.17 13.65 0.39
C PHE A 34 -13.49 14.99 0.05
N GLU A 35 -14.27 15.91 -0.53
CA GLU A 35 -13.83 17.27 -0.88
C GLU A 35 -13.39 18.09 0.34
N ASN A 36 -13.99 17.82 1.51
CA ASN A 36 -13.69 18.59 2.71
C ASN A 36 -12.41 18.09 3.35
N LYS A 37 -11.39 18.96 3.45
CA LYS A 37 -10.19 18.67 4.24
C LYS A 37 -10.57 18.36 5.71
N PRO A 38 -9.84 17.46 6.39
CA PRO A 38 -10.20 17.07 7.75
C PRO A 38 -9.79 18.11 8.81
N GLY A 39 -10.59 18.21 9.87
CA GLY A 39 -10.46 19.19 10.96
C GLY A 39 -11.27 20.47 10.72
N ASN A 40 -11.31 21.37 11.70
CA ASN A 40 -12.02 22.65 11.64
C ASN A 40 -11.30 23.72 10.79
N ALA A 41 -10.51 23.30 9.80
CA ALA A 41 -9.67 24.21 9.06
C ALA A 41 -10.45 24.82 7.88
N MET A 42 -10.83 26.09 8.04
CA MET A 42 -11.04 27.01 6.92
C MET A 42 -9.82 26.91 6.00
N SER A 43 -10.03 26.83 4.67
CA SER A 43 -8.97 26.56 3.71
C SER A 43 -7.83 27.57 3.88
N ARG A 44 -6.69 27.12 4.43
CA ARG A 44 -5.47 27.94 4.42
C ARG A 44 -5.05 28.12 2.97
N GLY A 45 -4.58 29.33 2.64
CA GLY A 45 -4.27 29.79 1.28
C GLY A 45 -3.26 28.93 0.52
N ARG A 46 -2.77 29.46 -0.62
CA ARG A 46 -1.90 28.77 -1.56
C ARG A 46 -0.73 28.06 -0.84
N LEU A 47 -0.52 26.79 -1.16
CA LEU A 47 0.60 26.00 -0.65
C LEU A 47 1.92 26.56 -1.18
N SER A 48 2.94 26.61 -0.32
CA SER A 48 4.32 26.86 -0.74
C SER A 48 4.90 25.66 -1.49
N ASP A 49 6.02 25.87 -2.19
CA ASP A 49 6.70 24.79 -2.95
C ASP A 49 7.11 23.62 -2.04
N TYR A 50 7.66 23.94 -0.86
CA TYR A 50 7.93 22.94 0.17
C TYR A 50 6.66 22.20 0.60
N GLY A 51 5.55 22.93 0.76
CA GLY A 51 4.25 22.37 1.10
C GLY A 51 3.79 21.35 0.05
N THR A 52 3.93 21.68 -1.23
CA THR A 52 3.60 20.82 -2.36
C THR A 52 4.45 19.54 -2.38
N GLN A 53 5.78 19.67 -2.25
CA GLN A 53 6.69 18.53 -2.16
C GLN A 53 6.39 17.64 -0.95
N LEU A 54 6.10 18.25 0.20
CA LEU A 54 5.72 17.53 1.41
C LEU A 54 4.43 16.73 1.20
N ARG A 55 3.40 17.31 0.55
CA ARG A 55 2.16 16.59 0.26
C ARG A 55 2.42 15.37 -0.62
N GLU A 56 3.18 15.54 -1.70
CA GLU A 56 3.50 14.45 -2.63
C GLU A 56 4.21 13.29 -1.92
N LYS A 57 5.23 13.61 -1.11
CA LYS A 57 5.92 12.62 -0.27
C LYS A 57 4.96 11.90 0.69
N GLN A 58 4.08 12.66 1.36
CA GLN A 58 3.14 12.08 2.33
C GLN A 58 2.09 11.20 1.65
N LYS A 59 1.63 11.56 0.45
CA LYS A 59 0.70 10.77 -0.36
C LYS A 59 1.29 9.39 -0.65
N VAL A 60 2.48 9.33 -1.26
CA VAL A 60 3.17 8.06 -1.56
C VAL A 60 3.39 7.24 -0.28
N LYS A 61 3.94 7.85 0.77
CA LYS A 61 4.18 7.16 2.04
C LYS A 61 2.90 6.54 2.63
N ARG A 62 1.77 7.25 2.55
CA ARG A 62 0.47 6.78 3.06
C ARG A 62 -0.14 5.70 2.20
N MET A 63 -0.02 5.77 0.87
CA MET A 63 -0.47 4.72 -0.04
C MET A 63 0.16 3.37 0.32
N TYR A 64 1.48 3.35 0.52
CA TYR A 64 2.21 2.13 0.90
C TYR A 64 2.21 1.83 2.42
N GLY A 65 1.59 2.68 3.24
CA GLY A 65 1.49 2.47 4.69
C GLY A 65 2.82 2.48 5.44
N LEU A 66 3.82 3.22 4.96
CA LEU A 66 5.17 3.27 5.52
C LEU A 66 5.32 4.34 6.62
N LEU A 67 6.28 4.10 7.51
CA LEU A 67 6.75 5.11 8.47
C LEU A 67 7.86 5.97 7.86
N GLU A 68 8.05 7.19 8.38
CA GLU A 68 9.00 8.16 7.82
C GLU A 68 10.43 7.61 7.76
N LYS A 69 10.90 6.98 8.84
CA LYS A 69 12.24 6.38 8.90
C LYS A 69 12.44 5.33 7.81
N GLN A 70 11.44 4.46 7.61
CA GLN A 70 11.51 3.43 6.59
C GLN A 70 11.46 4.01 5.17
N PHE A 71 10.59 5.00 4.94
CA PHE A 71 10.49 5.69 3.66
C PHE A 71 11.79 6.42 3.30
N ARG A 72 12.42 7.11 4.27
CA ARG A 72 13.74 7.73 4.09
C ARG A 72 14.80 6.70 3.71
N ASN A 73 14.80 5.52 4.34
CA ASN A 73 15.76 4.46 4.00
C ASN A 73 15.56 3.95 2.57
N TYR A 74 14.31 3.83 2.09
CA TYR A 74 14.03 3.48 0.70
C TYR A 74 14.54 4.55 -0.27
N TYR A 75 14.33 5.83 0.04
CA TYR A 75 14.87 6.93 -0.76
C TYR A 75 16.40 6.88 -0.83
N LEU A 76 17.09 6.70 0.30
CA LEU A 76 18.55 6.58 0.33
C LEU A 76 19.05 5.37 -0.47
N LYS A 77 18.32 4.25 -0.46
CA LYS A 77 18.64 3.08 -1.28
C LYS A 77 18.42 3.36 -2.76
N ALA A 78 17.32 4.02 -3.11
CA ALA A 78 17.01 4.41 -4.48
C ALA A 78 18.05 5.38 -5.05
N ALA A 79 18.46 6.39 -4.27
CA ALA A 79 19.44 7.40 -4.67
C ALA A 79 20.86 6.83 -4.86
N LYS A 80 21.19 5.73 -4.18
CA LYS A 80 22.45 4.99 -4.37
C LYS A 80 22.42 4.05 -5.58
N SER A 81 21.23 3.73 -6.09
CA SER A 81 21.07 2.82 -7.22
C SER A 81 21.32 3.58 -8.53
N LYS A 82 21.84 2.90 -9.55
CA LYS A 82 22.05 3.51 -10.87
C LYS A 82 20.69 3.85 -11.52
N GLY A 83 20.65 4.90 -12.35
CA GLY A 83 19.45 5.32 -13.08
C GLY A 83 18.63 6.39 -12.35
N ASN A 84 17.35 6.51 -12.69
CA ASN A 84 16.46 7.53 -12.15
C ASN A 84 16.02 7.20 -10.71
N THR A 85 16.34 8.06 -9.75
CA THR A 85 16.00 7.89 -8.33
C THR A 85 14.50 7.75 -8.07
N GLY A 86 13.66 8.47 -8.83
CA GLY A 86 12.20 8.42 -8.67
C GLY A 86 11.62 7.06 -9.07
N GLU A 87 12.04 6.54 -10.22
CA GLU A 87 11.66 5.21 -10.70
C GLU A 87 12.18 4.12 -9.76
N ASN A 88 13.45 4.22 -9.34
CA ASN A 88 14.05 3.30 -8.38
C ASN A 88 13.28 3.27 -7.05
N LEU A 89 12.81 4.42 -6.55
CA LEU A 89 12.00 4.49 -5.35
C LEU A 89 10.66 3.75 -5.55
N LEU A 90 9.96 4.00 -6.66
CA LEU A 90 8.68 3.34 -6.94
C LEU A 90 8.86 1.83 -7.11
N ASN A 91 9.90 1.39 -7.80
CA ASN A 91 10.23 -0.02 -7.95
C ASN A 91 10.44 -0.70 -6.59
N LEU A 92 11.25 -0.09 -5.70
CA LEU A 92 11.47 -0.62 -4.35
C LEU A 92 10.21 -0.66 -3.47
N LEU A 93 9.22 0.20 -3.75
CA LEU A 93 7.96 0.22 -3.04
C LEU A 93 6.99 -0.85 -3.59
N GLU A 94 6.98 -1.05 -4.90
CA GLU A 94 6.12 -2.05 -5.55
C GLU A 94 6.58 -3.49 -5.25
N THR A 95 7.89 -3.74 -5.12
CA THR A 95 8.48 -5.07 -4.82
C THR A 95 8.34 -5.51 -3.36
N ARG A 96 7.71 -4.72 -2.49
CA ARG A 96 7.47 -5.11 -1.10
C ARG A 96 6.46 -6.25 -1.03
N LEU A 97 6.72 -7.28 -0.23
CA LEU A 97 5.84 -8.44 -0.11
C LEU A 97 4.40 -8.09 0.26
N ASP A 98 4.16 -7.15 1.19
CA ASP A 98 2.79 -6.72 1.51
C ASP A 98 2.09 -6.00 0.35
N ASN A 99 2.85 -5.30 -0.50
CA ASN A 99 2.32 -4.68 -1.69
C ASN A 99 2.08 -5.70 -2.81
N VAL A 100 3.00 -6.64 -3.04
CA VAL A 100 2.81 -7.75 -4.01
C VAL A 100 1.56 -8.55 -3.67
N VAL A 101 1.38 -8.95 -2.41
CA VAL A 101 0.18 -9.69 -1.94
C VAL A 101 -1.10 -8.89 -2.17
N TYR A 102 -1.08 -7.57 -2.03
CA TYR A 102 -2.21 -6.70 -2.37
C TYR A 102 -2.44 -6.62 -3.88
N ARG A 103 -1.38 -6.50 -4.69
CA ARG A 103 -1.45 -6.45 -6.16
C ARG A 103 -1.94 -7.76 -6.78
N MET A 104 -1.61 -8.90 -6.18
CA MET A 104 -2.14 -10.22 -6.54
C MET A 104 -3.60 -10.42 -6.14
N GLY A 105 -4.17 -9.53 -5.32
CA GLY A 105 -5.57 -9.60 -4.91
C GLY A 105 -5.85 -10.51 -3.71
N PHE A 106 -4.85 -11.05 -3.03
CA PHE A 106 -5.06 -11.89 -1.85
C PHE A 106 -5.57 -11.09 -0.63
N GLY A 107 -5.38 -9.77 -0.61
CA GLY A 107 -5.96 -8.87 0.38
C GLY A 107 -6.64 -7.68 -0.28
N VAL A 108 -7.77 -7.23 0.27
CA VAL A 108 -8.57 -6.14 -0.33
C VAL A 108 -7.88 -4.78 -0.15
N THR A 109 -7.11 -4.63 0.93
CA THR A 109 -6.30 -3.44 1.22
C THR A 109 -4.88 -3.81 1.58
N ARG A 110 -3.92 -2.92 1.35
CA ARG A 110 -2.51 -3.12 1.77
C ARG A 110 -2.36 -3.41 3.27
N ALA A 111 -3.24 -2.85 4.10
CA ALA A 111 -3.23 -3.10 5.54
C ALA A 111 -3.65 -4.53 5.90
N GLU A 112 -4.55 -5.12 5.13
CA GLU A 112 -4.98 -6.52 5.24
C GLU A 112 -3.91 -7.47 4.70
N ALA A 113 -3.37 -7.19 3.51
CA ALA A 113 -2.25 -7.94 2.94
C ALA A 113 -1.05 -7.99 3.91
N ARG A 114 -0.73 -6.85 4.55
CA ARG A 114 0.29 -6.79 5.61
C ARG A 114 -0.03 -7.67 6.82
N GLN A 115 -1.31 -7.74 7.21
CA GLN A 115 -1.73 -8.59 8.31
C GLN A 115 -1.53 -10.06 7.94
N MET A 116 -1.91 -10.47 6.73
CA MET A 116 -1.71 -11.84 6.23
C MET A 116 -0.24 -12.25 6.23
N VAL A 117 0.64 -11.38 5.71
CA VAL A 117 2.09 -11.61 5.76
C VAL A 117 2.53 -11.79 7.23
N SER A 118 2.19 -10.85 8.11
CA SER A 118 2.57 -10.93 9.53
C SER A 118 2.03 -12.17 10.26
N HIS A 119 0.89 -12.70 9.84
CA HIS A 119 0.21 -13.85 10.42
C HIS A 119 0.66 -15.18 9.80
N LYS A 120 1.76 -15.20 9.02
CA LYS A 120 2.32 -16.41 8.40
C LYS A 120 1.36 -17.09 7.42
N SER A 121 0.53 -16.31 6.73
CA SER A 121 -0.40 -16.82 5.70
C SER A 121 0.18 -16.82 4.28
N ILE A 122 1.43 -16.35 4.10
CA ILE A 122 2.07 -16.17 2.80
C ILE A 122 3.37 -16.97 2.73
N ASN A 123 3.54 -17.69 1.62
CA ASN A 123 4.75 -18.35 1.21
C ASN A 123 5.43 -17.60 0.07
N VAL A 124 6.76 -17.59 0.08
CA VAL A 124 7.61 -17.19 -1.05
C VAL A 124 8.51 -18.37 -1.38
N ASN A 125 8.43 -18.91 -2.59
CA ASN A 125 9.15 -20.11 -3.03
C ASN A 125 8.99 -21.28 -2.05
N GLY A 126 7.74 -21.55 -1.65
CA GLY A 126 7.38 -22.62 -0.70
C GLY A 126 7.73 -22.38 0.77
N LYS A 127 8.41 -21.26 1.12
CA LYS A 127 8.79 -20.93 2.50
C LYS A 127 7.92 -19.84 3.08
N VAL A 128 7.50 -20.01 4.33
CA VAL A 128 6.69 -19.01 5.06
C VAL A 128 7.54 -17.75 5.29
N VAL A 129 7.10 -16.61 4.76
CA VAL A 129 7.73 -15.30 4.97
C VAL A 129 6.76 -14.37 5.67
N ASN A 130 7.14 -13.89 6.87
CA ASN A 130 6.29 -13.03 7.69
C ASN A 130 6.75 -11.57 7.78
N VAL A 131 7.69 -11.16 6.94
CA VAL A 131 8.26 -9.81 6.92
C VAL A 131 7.63 -9.00 5.78
N PRO A 132 6.74 -8.02 6.07
CA PRO A 132 6.08 -7.22 5.02
C PRO A 132 7.03 -6.40 4.15
N SER A 133 8.22 -6.09 4.65
CA SER A 133 9.26 -5.36 3.91
C SER A 133 10.21 -6.26 3.14
N TYR A 134 9.94 -7.58 3.09
CA TYR A 134 10.66 -8.49 2.21
C TYR A 134 10.58 -7.97 0.77
N ASN A 135 11.71 -7.97 0.08
CA ASN A 135 11.80 -7.48 -1.28
C ASN A 135 11.70 -8.68 -2.22
N VAL A 136 10.55 -8.83 -2.85
CA VAL A 136 10.27 -9.88 -3.83
C VAL A 136 11.19 -9.65 -5.03
N LYS A 137 11.81 -10.72 -5.50
CA LYS A 137 12.67 -10.72 -6.68
C LYS A 137 11.87 -11.16 -7.91
N PRO A 138 12.34 -10.83 -9.12
CA PRO A 138 11.84 -11.46 -10.33
C PRO A 138 11.87 -12.98 -10.19
N GLU A 139 10.87 -13.66 -10.76
CA GLU A 139 10.68 -15.13 -10.72
C GLU A 139 10.37 -15.74 -9.34
N ASP A 140 10.22 -14.93 -8.27
CA ASP A 140 9.74 -15.46 -6.98
C ASP A 140 8.25 -15.86 -7.08
N GLU A 141 7.92 -17.07 -6.64
CA GLU A 141 6.55 -17.56 -6.52
C GLU A 141 5.96 -17.16 -5.16
N VAL A 142 4.88 -16.36 -5.17
CA VAL A 142 4.17 -15.94 -3.96
C VAL A 142 2.83 -16.65 -3.88
N SER A 143 2.62 -17.44 -2.82
CA SER A 143 1.40 -18.23 -2.64
C SER A 143 0.82 -18.10 -1.23
N VAL A 144 -0.47 -18.44 -1.08
CA VAL A 144 -1.13 -18.53 0.23
C VAL A 144 -0.88 -19.90 0.84
N THR A 145 -0.60 -19.96 2.14
CA THR A 145 -0.40 -21.23 2.86
C THR A 145 -1.67 -22.09 2.81
N ASP A 146 -1.53 -23.42 2.78
CA ASP A 146 -2.69 -24.33 2.68
C ASP A 146 -3.71 -24.12 3.80
N LYS A 147 -3.23 -23.86 5.02
CA LYS A 147 -4.09 -23.55 6.18
C LYS A 147 -4.92 -22.28 6.00
N SER A 148 -4.43 -21.33 5.22
CA SER A 148 -5.08 -20.04 5.01
C SER A 148 -5.93 -19.97 3.74
N LYS A 149 -5.81 -20.93 2.81
CA LYS A 149 -6.60 -20.97 1.56
C LYS A 149 -8.12 -20.95 1.82
N GLU A 150 -8.57 -21.59 2.89
CA GLU A 150 -9.99 -21.65 3.26
C GLU A 150 -10.52 -20.40 3.95
N HIS A 151 -9.67 -19.40 4.26
CA HIS A 151 -10.15 -18.18 4.88
C HIS A 151 -11.08 -17.39 3.96
N LEU A 152 -12.32 -17.17 4.41
CA LEU A 152 -13.34 -16.38 3.71
C LEU A 152 -12.85 -15.01 3.24
N ARG A 153 -11.96 -14.37 4.01
CA ARG A 153 -11.36 -13.07 3.64
C ARG A 153 -10.56 -13.13 2.35
N ILE A 154 -9.78 -14.20 2.16
CA ILE A 154 -8.94 -14.37 0.96
C ILE A 154 -9.83 -14.67 -0.24
N LYS A 155 -10.82 -15.55 -0.07
CA LYS A 155 -11.82 -15.84 -1.13
C LYS A 155 -12.53 -14.55 -1.58
N ALA A 156 -13.03 -13.75 -0.63
CA ALA A 156 -13.68 -12.47 -0.93
C ALA A 156 -12.73 -11.46 -1.58
N ALA A 157 -11.46 -11.43 -1.18
CA ALA A 157 -10.46 -10.55 -1.78
C ALA A 157 -10.14 -10.92 -3.23
N VAL A 158 -10.01 -12.21 -3.53
CA VAL A 158 -9.79 -12.72 -4.88
C VAL A 158 -10.98 -12.40 -5.79
N GLU A 159 -12.21 -12.55 -5.31
CA GLU A 159 -13.40 -12.14 -6.09
C GLU A 159 -13.40 -10.64 -6.40
N LEU A 160 -13.08 -9.79 -5.42
CA LEU A 160 -12.95 -8.34 -5.63
C LEU A 160 -11.75 -7.95 -6.50
N ALA A 161 -10.75 -8.81 -6.64
CA ALA A 161 -9.60 -8.56 -7.49
C ALA A 161 -9.90 -8.83 -8.97
N LYS A 162 -10.88 -9.71 -9.28
CA LYS A 162 -11.29 -9.98 -10.66
C LYS A 162 -11.83 -8.75 -11.38
N SER A 163 -12.44 -7.81 -10.66
CA SER A 163 -12.95 -6.55 -11.21
C SER A 163 -11.91 -5.43 -11.31
N LYS A 164 -10.69 -5.66 -10.80
CA LYS A 164 -9.60 -4.68 -10.85
C LYS A 164 -8.62 -5.01 -11.95
N ASP A 165 -7.98 -3.98 -12.49
CA ASP A 165 -6.90 -4.17 -13.46
C ASP A 165 -5.74 -4.94 -12.82
N LYS A 166 -5.35 -6.02 -13.49
CA LYS A 166 -4.18 -6.81 -13.10
C LYS A 166 -2.91 -6.03 -13.44
N ALA A 167 -1.94 -6.07 -12.53
CA ALA A 167 -0.64 -5.49 -12.82
C ALA A 167 0.06 -6.31 -13.91
N SER A 168 0.54 -5.66 -14.97
CA SER A 168 1.12 -6.32 -16.15
C SER A 168 2.37 -7.17 -15.85
N TRP A 169 3.07 -6.86 -14.76
CA TRP A 169 4.28 -7.56 -14.33
C TRP A 169 4.01 -8.75 -13.41
N LEU A 170 2.75 -8.99 -13.01
CA LEU A 170 2.33 -10.17 -12.25
C LEU A 170 1.65 -11.17 -13.19
N ARG A 171 1.92 -12.46 -12.95
CA ARG A 171 1.29 -13.58 -13.66
C ARG A 171 0.50 -14.44 -12.69
#